data_AF-A0A3A3GFP9-F1
#
_entry.id   AF-A0A3A3GFP9-F1
#
_cell.length_a   1.000
_cell.length_b   1.000
_cell.length_c   1.000
_cell.angle_alpha   90.00
_cell.angle_beta   90.00
_cell.angle_gamma   90.00
#
_symmetry.space_group_name_H-M   'P 1'
#
loop_
_entity.id
_entity.type
_entity.pdbx_description
1 polymer ?
#
loop_
_entity_poly.entity_id
_entity_poly.type
_entity_poly.pdbx_seq_one_letter_code
_entity_poly.pdbx_strand_id
1 'polypeptide(L)'
;MAIRAANGEQGVKGVAPKTEIHAYKVLGPYGSGSTEDVIAGIDKAVADGMDVINLSLGSETNNERSADSVAVNNAMVAGTITVVSNGNSGPTEATVTDPGTAELVISVGASKPPLVTPIMKIVGSDDP
;
A
#
# COMPACT_ATOMS: atom_id res chain seq x y z
N MET A 1 -2.62 -0.62 -2.90
CA MET A 1 -2.87 0.74 -2.39
C MET A 1 -2.10 1.75 -3.23
N ALA A 2 -2.64 2.94 -3.52
CA ALA A 2 -1.89 4.00 -4.22
C ALA A 2 -2.30 5.38 -3.67
N ILE A 3 -1.34 6.14 -3.15
CA ILE A 3 -1.52 7.56 -2.83
C ILE A 3 -1.26 8.38 -4.08
N ARG A 4 -2.18 9.28 -4.40
CA ARG A 4 -2.04 10.24 -5.50
C ARG A 4 -2.35 11.63 -4.97
N ALA A 5 -1.48 12.58 -5.27
CA ALA A 5 -1.76 14.02 -5.19
C ALA A 5 -1.89 14.50 -6.63
N ALA A 6 -3.09 14.32 -7.19
CA ALA A 6 -3.42 14.75 -8.54
C ALA A 6 -4.53 15.79 -8.45
N ASN A 7 -4.26 16.98 -8.99
CA ASN A 7 -5.10 18.17 -8.89
C ASN A 7 -5.73 18.55 -10.24
N GLY A 8 -6.05 17.55 -11.08
CA GLY A 8 -6.64 17.79 -12.40
C GLY A 8 -8.13 18.11 -12.34
N GLU A 9 -8.56 19.19 -12.98
CA GLU A 9 -9.98 19.57 -13.11
C GLU A 9 -10.76 18.68 -14.10
N GLN A 10 -10.04 18.03 -15.03
CA GLN A 10 -10.54 16.98 -15.90
C GLN A 10 -9.57 15.80 -15.83
N GLY A 11 -9.84 14.79 -15.00
CA GLY A 11 -8.97 13.64 -14.78
C GLY A 11 -9.18 12.94 -13.42
N VAL A 12 -8.31 11.98 -13.10
CA VAL A 12 -8.34 11.28 -11.82
C VAL A 12 -7.83 12.19 -10.71
N LYS A 13 -8.72 12.57 -9.78
CA LYS A 13 -8.37 13.32 -8.57
C LYS A 13 -7.92 12.37 -7.46
N GLY A 14 -6.82 12.72 -6.80
CA GLY A 14 -6.32 11.98 -5.65
C GLY A 14 -7.14 12.20 -4.38
N VAL A 15 -6.98 11.33 -3.38
CA VAL A 15 -7.64 11.48 -2.06
C VAL A 15 -7.15 12.75 -1.36
N ALA A 16 -5.85 13.03 -1.45
CA ALA A 16 -5.21 14.20 -0.85
C ALA A 16 -4.53 15.03 -1.95
N PRO A 17 -5.28 15.87 -2.68
CA PRO A 17 -4.77 16.46 -3.92
C PRO A 17 -3.90 17.71 -3.71
N LYS A 18 -3.86 18.26 -2.48
CA LYS A 18 -3.07 19.44 -2.10
C LYS A 18 -1.80 19.10 -1.31
N THR A 19 -1.50 17.82 -1.12
CA THR A 19 -0.29 17.40 -0.39
C THR A 19 0.93 17.41 -1.29
N GLU A 20 2.09 17.61 -0.70
CA GLU A 20 3.37 17.40 -1.36
C GLU A 20 3.68 15.90 -1.43
N ILE A 21 4.37 15.46 -2.49
CA ILE A 21 4.76 14.05 -2.66
C ILE A 21 6.27 13.96 -2.83
N HIS A 22 6.88 13.18 -1.97
CA HIS A 22 8.28 12.78 -2.05
C HIS A 22 8.38 11.31 -2.47
N ALA A 23 9.27 11.01 -3.42
CA ALA A 23 9.46 9.68 -3.96
C ALA A 23 10.80 9.09 -3.52
N TYR A 24 10.75 8.05 -2.68
CA TYR A 24 11.90 7.26 -2.25
C TYR A 24 11.91 5.95 -3.03
N LYS A 25 12.75 5.87 -4.08
CA LYS A 25 12.82 4.68 -4.93
C LYS A 25 13.66 3.59 -4.26
N VAL A 26 12.98 2.59 -3.71
CA VAL A 26 13.60 1.43 -3.02
C VAL A 26 13.49 0.13 -3.81
N LEU A 27 12.70 0.11 -4.90
CA LEU A 27 12.52 -1.06 -5.76
C LEU A 27 13.12 -0.83 -7.14
N GLY A 28 13.75 -1.88 -7.68
CA GLY A 28 14.33 -1.93 -9.02
C GLY A 28 13.30 -2.03 -10.16
N PRO A 29 13.74 -2.25 -11.40
CA PRO A 29 12.90 -2.22 -12.61
C PRO A 29 11.81 -3.31 -12.67
N TYR A 30 11.89 -4.34 -11.83
CA TYR A 30 10.90 -5.42 -11.75
C TYR A 30 9.99 -5.33 -10.52
N GLY A 31 10.02 -4.21 -9.79
CA GLY A 31 9.24 -4.06 -8.55
C GLY A 31 9.78 -4.88 -7.39
N SER A 32 11.04 -5.31 -7.47
CA SER A 32 11.75 -6.04 -6.41
C SER A 32 12.91 -5.21 -5.88
N GLY A 33 13.24 -5.37 -4.61
CA GLY A 33 14.33 -4.68 -3.93
C GLY A 33 14.73 -5.45 -2.69
N SER A 34 15.78 -4.99 -2.03
CA SER A 34 16.26 -5.58 -0.78
C SER A 34 15.51 -4.99 0.42
N THR A 35 15.46 -5.74 1.52
CA THR A 35 14.89 -5.21 2.78
C THR A 35 15.70 -4.02 3.27
N GLU A 36 17.00 -4.02 3.03
CA GLU A 36 17.94 -2.94 3.35
C GLU A 36 17.59 -1.64 2.62
N ASP A 37 17.27 -1.71 1.32
CA ASP A 37 16.87 -0.53 0.53
C ASP A 37 15.54 0.04 1.03
N VAL A 38 14.59 -0.82 1.40
CA VAL A 38 13.30 -0.41 1.95
C VAL A 38 13.49 0.32 3.28
N ILE A 39 14.30 -0.25 4.19
CA ILE A 39 14.61 0.36 5.49
C ILE A 39 15.32 1.71 5.29
N ALA A 40 16.31 1.79 4.40
CA ALA A 40 17.00 3.04 4.09
C ALA A 40 16.04 4.12 3.56
N GLY A 41 15.04 3.73 2.75
CA GLY A 41 13.99 4.63 2.29
C GLY A 41 13.07 5.12 3.41
N ILE A 42 12.70 4.24 4.35
CA ILE A 42 11.91 4.60 5.54
C ILE A 42 12.68 5.59 6.40
N ASP A 43 13.94 5.28 6.74
CA ASP A 43 14.80 6.14 7.56
C ASP A 43 14.97 7.52 6.92
N LYS A 44 15.16 7.57 5.60
CA LYS A 44 15.28 8.83 4.87
C LYS A 44 13.99 9.65 4.91
N ALA A 45 12.83 9.02 4.77
CA ALA A 45 11.54 9.69 4.84
C ALA A 45 11.28 10.28 6.24
N VAL A 46 11.62 9.53 7.30
CA VAL A 46 11.55 10.04 8.68
C VAL A 46 12.53 11.21 8.87
N ALA A 47 13.77 11.08 8.40
CA ALA A 47 14.78 12.13 8.51
C ALA A 47 14.41 13.41 7.74
N ASP A 48 13.68 13.28 6.63
CA ASP A 48 13.16 14.40 5.84
C ASP A 48 11.90 15.03 6.45
N GLY A 49 11.39 14.50 7.57
CA GLY A 49 10.24 15.05 8.28
C GLY A 49 8.91 14.78 7.56
N MET A 50 8.79 13.66 6.85
CA MET A 50 7.53 13.28 6.22
C MET A 50 6.44 12.99 7.26
N ASP A 51 5.24 13.52 7.03
CA ASP A 51 4.09 13.26 7.90
C ASP A 51 3.55 11.82 7.72
N VAL A 52 3.59 11.32 6.48
CA VAL A 52 3.00 10.03 6.09
C VAL A 52 3.94 9.28 5.14
N ILE A 53 4.13 7.98 5.40
CA ILE A 53 4.80 7.03 4.52
C ILE A 53 3.76 6.03 3.98
N ASN A 54 3.81 5.76 2.68
CA ASN A 54 3.02 4.70 2.04
C ASN A 54 3.93 3.62 1.44
N LEU A 55 3.79 2.39 1.93
CA LEU A 55 4.52 1.22 1.46
C LEU A 55 3.55 0.25 0.77
N SER A 56 3.44 0.39 -0.54
CA SER A 56 2.67 -0.54 -1.40
C SER A 56 3.57 -1.68 -1.87
N LEU A 57 4.20 -2.34 -0.92
CA LEU A 57 5.15 -3.44 -1.11
C LEU A 57 5.05 -4.39 0.08
N GLY A 58 5.67 -5.55 -0.05
CA GLY A 58 5.80 -6.49 1.04
C GLY A 58 6.55 -7.76 0.62
N SER A 59 6.81 -8.63 1.59
CA SER A 59 7.40 -9.95 1.38
C SER A 59 6.45 -11.04 1.87
N GLU A 60 6.46 -12.22 1.26
CA GLU A 60 5.57 -13.34 1.62
C GLU A 60 5.95 -14.03 2.95
N THR A 61 6.29 -13.22 3.96
CA THR A 61 6.55 -13.61 5.34
C THR A 61 5.46 -12.99 6.21
N ASN A 62 5.07 -13.71 7.27
CA ASN A 62 4.14 -13.21 8.28
C ASN A 62 4.86 -13.19 9.63
N ASN A 63 5.71 -12.18 9.83
CA ASN A 63 6.56 -12.01 11.00
C ASN A 63 6.56 -10.55 11.47
N GLU A 64 5.80 -10.28 12.53
CA GLU A 64 5.69 -8.97 13.20
C GLU A 64 7.05 -8.38 13.67
N ARG A 65 8.11 -9.20 13.71
CA ARG A 65 9.47 -8.83 14.16
C ARG A 65 10.50 -8.84 13.02
N SER A 66 10.06 -8.91 11.77
CA SER A 66 10.95 -8.74 10.62
C SER A 66 11.63 -7.36 10.67
N ALA A 67 12.79 -7.22 10.02
CA ALA A 67 13.57 -5.99 10.08
C ALA A 67 12.79 -4.77 9.54
N ASP A 68 12.02 -4.97 8.47
CA ASP A 68 11.12 -3.96 7.91
C ASP A 68 9.91 -3.67 8.82
N SER A 69 9.36 -4.68 9.52
CA SER A 69 8.29 -4.46 10.52
C SER A 69 8.77 -3.61 11.71
N VAL A 70 9.99 -3.87 12.19
CA VAL A 70 10.61 -3.04 13.24
C VAL A 70 10.87 -1.62 12.73
N ALA A 71 11.34 -1.47 11.49
CA ALA A 71 11.60 -0.15 10.91
C ALA A 71 10.33 0.70 10.79
N VAL A 72 9.22 0.14 10.29
CA VAL A 72 7.95 0.88 10.20
C VAL A 72 7.35 1.19 11.57
N ASN A 73 7.53 0.31 12.57
CA ASN A 73 7.13 0.61 13.95
C ASN A 73 7.95 1.78 14.53
N ASN A 74 9.26 1.81 14.28
CA ASN A 74 10.11 2.92 14.71
C ASN A 74 9.70 4.24 14.03
N ALA A 75 9.33 4.21 12.75
CA ALA A 75 8.80 5.38 12.05
C ALA A 75 7.50 5.90 12.69
N MET A 76 6.59 5.00 13.07
CA MET A 76 5.37 5.36 13.82
C MET A 76 5.70 6.03 15.16
N VAL A 77 6.65 5.48 15.92
CA VAL A 77 7.10 6.05 17.20
C VAL A 77 7.77 7.42 17.02
N ALA A 78 8.50 7.62 15.92
CA ALA A 78 9.11 8.89 15.56
C ALA A 78 8.11 9.96 15.12
N GLY A 79 6.82 9.62 14.98
CA GLY A 79 5.75 10.55 14.62
C GLY A 79 5.38 10.55 13.14
N THR A 80 5.95 9.66 12.32
CA THR A 80 5.60 9.52 10.90
C THR A 80 4.58 8.40 10.72
N ILE A 81 3.39 8.73 10.24
CA ILE A 81 2.31 7.75 10.06
C ILE A 81 2.64 6.84 8.87
N THR A 82 2.76 5.55 9.11
CA THR A 82 3.09 4.56 8.09
C THR A 82 1.88 3.72 7.74
N VAL A 83 1.59 3.65 6.44
CA VAL A 83 0.49 2.86 5.87
C VAL A 83 1.07 1.80 4.93
N VAL A 84 0.67 0.55 5.14
CA VAL A 84 1.25 -0.62 4.47
C VAL A 84 0.14 -1.49 3.87
N SER A 85 0.39 -2.13 2.73
CA SER A 85 -0.56 -3.12 2.17
C SER A 85 -0.48 -4.46 2.90
N ASN A 86 -1.62 -5.14 3.11
CA ASN A 86 -1.66 -6.50 3.67
C ASN A 86 -1.08 -7.60 2.75
N GLY A 87 -0.62 -7.24 1.55
CA GLY A 87 -0.20 -8.19 0.53
C GLY A 87 -1.36 -8.74 -0.30
N ASN A 88 -0.99 -9.52 -1.31
CA ASN A 88 -1.92 -10.12 -2.28
C ASN A 88 -1.88 -11.66 -2.25
N SER A 89 -1.32 -12.26 -1.20
CA SER A 89 -1.10 -13.71 -1.07
C SER A 89 -2.30 -14.46 -0.48
N GLY A 90 -3.47 -13.81 -0.37
CA GLY A 90 -4.72 -14.47 -0.01
C GLY A 90 -5.13 -15.58 -1.01
N PRO A 91 -6.22 -16.31 -0.75
CA PRO A 91 -7.31 -16.01 0.18
C PRO A 91 -7.30 -16.83 1.48
N THR A 92 -6.27 -17.66 1.72
CA THR A 92 -6.21 -18.47 2.94
C THR A 92 -5.99 -17.60 4.19
N GLU A 93 -6.24 -18.18 5.36
CA GLU A 93 -5.93 -17.49 6.62
C GLU A 93 -4.42 -17.21 6.77
N ALA A 94 -4.08 -16.24 7.60
CA ALA A 94 -2.70 -15.87 7.95
C ALA A 94 -1.79 -15.46 6.76
N THR A 95 -2.36 -14.89 5.69
CA THR A 95 -1.61 -14.41 4.51
C THR A 95 -1.25 -12.92 4.55
N VAL A 96 -1.26 -12.30 5.73
CA VAL A 96 -0.77 -10.91 5.87
C VAL A 96 0.74 -10.94 5.68
N THR A 97 1.24 -10.09 4.79
CA THR A 97 2.66 -10.00 4.44
C THR A 97 3.37 -8.91 5.21
N ASP A 98 4.64 -9.11 5.54
CA ASP A 98 5.51 -8.07 6.10
C ASP A 98 5.72 -6.94 5.09
N PRO A 99 5.79 -5.67 5.52
CA PRO A 99 5.71 -5.19 6.90
C PRO A 99 4.28 -4.88 7.39
N GLY A 100 3.24 -5.40 6.73
CA GLY A 100 1.83 -5.20 7.12
C GLY A 100 1.44 -5.91 8.41
N THR A 101 2.26 -6.85 8.88
CA THR A 101 2.11 -7.55 10.18
C THR A 101 2.59 -6.71 11.36
N ALA A 102 3.25 -5.58 11.13
CA ALA A 102 3.81 -4.74 12.18
C ALA A 102 2.71 -4.18 13.10
N GLU A 103 2.98 -4.16 14.41
CA GLU A 103 2.00 -3.82 15.45
C GLU A 103 1.40 -2.40 15.34
N LEU A 104 2.20 -1.40 14.92
CA LEU A 104 1.81 0.00 15.00
C LEU A 104 1.28 0.58 13.68
N VAL A 105 1.45 -0.10 12.56
CA VAL A 105 1.14 0.47 11.24
C VAL A 105 -0.35 0.42 10.91
N ILE A 106 -0.77 1.26 9.97
CA ILE A 106 -2.09 1.13 9.35
C ILE A 106 -1.98 0.08 8.24
N SER A 107 -2.45 -1.13 8.51
CA SER A 107 -2.47 -2.23 7.54
C SER A 107 -3.75 -2.19 6.69
N VAL A 108 -3.61 -2.12 5.37
CA VAL A 108 -4.73 -1.90 4.43
C VAL A 108 -4.98 -3.10 3.51
N GLY A 109 -6.20 -3.64 3.59
CA GLY A 109 -6.75 -4.62 2.66
C GLY A 109 -7.39 -4.00 1.41
N ALA A 110 -7.64 -4.81 0.39
CA ALA A 110 -8.30 -4.39 -0.85
C ALA A 110 -9.76 -4.87 -0.89
N SER A 111 -10.68 -3.98 -1.25
CA SER A 111 -12.10 -4.29 -1.49
C SER A 111 -12.53 -3.88 -2.89
N LYS A 112 -13.51 -4.59 -3.44
CA LYS A 112 -14.14 -4.23 -4.72
C LYS A 112 -15.51 -3.58 -4.44
N PRO A 113 -15.78 -2.35 -4.95
CA PRO A 113 -17.12 -1.76 -4.84
C PRO A 113 -18.14 -2.57 -5.65
N PRO A 114 -19.44 -2.46 -5.36
CA PRO A 114 -20.49 -3.15 -6.11
C PRO A 114 -20.39 -2.81 -7.61
N LEU A 115 -20.27 -3.85 -8.45
CA LEU A 115 -20.36 -3.68 -9.91
C LEU A 115 -21.84 -3.58 -10.28
N VAL A 116 -22.28 -2.42 -10.74
CA VAL A 116 -23.49 -2.35 -11.56
C VAL A 116 -23.07 -2.72 -12.97
N THR A 117 -23.14 -4.01 -13.28
CA THR A 117 -22.89 -4.49 -14.65
C THR A 117 -24.19 -4.33 -15.44
N PRO A 118 -24.29 -3.40 -16.40
CA PRO A 118 -25.46 -3.33 -17.26
C PRO A 118 -25.55 -4.63 -18.08
N ILE A 119 -26.59 -5.42 -17.82
CA ILE A 119 -26.90 -6.59 -18.63
C ILE A 119 -27.85 -6.17 -19.75
N MET A 120 -27.42 -6.37 -20.99
CA MET A 120 -28.33 -6.31 -22.14
C MET A 120 -28.99 -7.69 -22.25
N LYS A 121 -30.24 -7.81 -21.79
CA LYS A 121 -31.05 -8.99 -22.10
C LYS A 121 -31.60 -8.83 -23.52
N ILE A 122 -31.16 -9.69 -24.43
CA ILE A 122 -31.77 -9.82 -25.76
C ILE A 122 -33.09 -10.59 -25.56
N VAL A 123 -34.22 -9.99 -25.94
CA VAL A 123 -35.52 -10.67 -25.91
C VAL A 123 -35.49 -11.75 -26.99
N GLY A 124 -35.47 -13.03 -26.58
CA GLY A 124 -35.59 -14.18 -27.48
C GLY A 124 -34.44 -15.18 -27.47
N SER A 125 -33.36 -14.97 -26.71
CA SER A 125 -32.42 -16.05 -26.38
C SER A 125 -32.82 -16.66 -25.05
N ASP A 126 -33.66 -17.68 -25.10
CA ASP A 126 -33.81 -18.60 -23.98
C ASP A 126 -32.43 -19.21 -23.70
N ASP A 127 -31.85 -18.85 -22.56
CA ASP A 127 -30.67 -19.52 -22.00
C ASP A 127 -31.19 -20.79 -21.29
N PRO A 128 -30.70 -22.01 -21.59
CA PRO A 128 -31.12 -23.22 -20.88
C PRO A 128 -30.73 -23.22 -19.39
#